data_AF-A0A084JB74-F1
#
_entry.id   AF-A0A084JB74-F1
#
_cell.length_a   1.000
_cell.length_b   1.000
_cell.length_c   1.000
_cell.angle_alpha   90.00
_cell.angle_beta   90.00
_cell.angle_gamma   90.00
#
_symmetry.space_group_name_H-M   'P 1'
#
loop_
_entity.id
_entity.type
_entity.pdbx_description
1 polymer ?
#
loop_
_entity_poly.entity_id
_entity_poly.type
_entity_poly.pdbx_seq_one_letter_code
_entity_poly.pdbx_strand_id
1 'polypeptide(L)'
;MLKKYVFTLATTFIAVALVGCSNGERNVEFSQRETEESPIIIEETIESVVGETSEEGHYDETSEKSLNSDDADYYSVSTSKSKQEVEAFAKAVKTSILNDDWLAISKMTAYPITIQGVEYVDVESLANTDLVLNEEYKKALEAASCESLFANSQGIMIGDGEVWIGEVLDKDMQSEGLKIIAINGLFNNDCLSPVFD
;
A
#
# COMPACT_ATOMS: atom_id res chain seq x y z
N MET A 1 3.42 25.05 37.86
CA MET A 1 3.47 24.05 38.94
C MET A 1 3.69 22.69 38.31
N LEU A 2 4.89 22.13 38.48
CA LEU A 2 5.39 20.99 37.71
C LEU A 2 5.21 19.71 38.54
N LYS A 3 4.24 18.87 38.19
CA LYS A 3 4.09 17.55 38.83
C LYS A 3 5.09 16.59 38.20
N LYS A 4 6.18 16.34 38.93
CA LYS A 4 7.18 15.30 38.65
C LYS A 4 6.53 13.94 38.88
N TYR A 5 6.22 13.21 37.81
CA TYR A 5 5.81 11.80 37.90
C TYR A 5 7.05 10.94 37.70
N VAL A 6 7.59 10.45 38.82
CA VAL A 6 8.58 9.38 38.86
C VAL A 6 7.79 8.08 38.80
N PHE A 7 7.66 7.49 37.62
CA PHE A 7 7.03 6.19 37.44
C PHE A 7 8.12 5.13 37.49
N THR A 8 8.23 4.48 38.65
CA THR A 8 9.22 3.45 38.94
C THR A 8 8.95 2.21 38.08
N LEU A 9 9.96 1.86 37.27
CA LEU A 9 10.06 0.68 36.43
C LEU A 9 9.97 -0.60 37.28
N ALA A 10 8.91 -1.40 37.14
CA ALA A 10 8.82 -2.74 37.70
C ALA A 10 9.02 -3.76 36.58
N THR A 11 10.27 -4.19 36.40
CA THR A 11 10.65 -5.23 35.44
C THR A 11 10.37 -6.61 36.03
N THR A 12 9.18 -7.16 35.77
CA THR A 12 8.91 -8.58 36.01
C THR A 12 9.37 -9.41 34.82
N PHE A 13 10.57 -10.00 34.95
CA PHE A 13 11.04 -11.12 34.14
C PHE A 13 10.15 -12.34 34.42
N ILE A 14 9.29 -12.70 33.46
CA ILE A 14 8.62 -14.00 33.45
C ILE A 14 9.33 -14.84 32.38
N ALA A 15 10.23 -15.71 32.83
CA ALA A 15 10.74 -16.82 32.06
C ALA A 15 9.72 -17.96 32.13
N VAL A 16 9.06 -18.28 31.02
CA VAL A 16 8.29 -19.52 30.87
C VAL A 16 8.91 -20.33 29.75
N ALA A 17 9.09 -21.61 30.07
CA ALA A 17 9.97 -22.56 29.46
C ALA A 17 9.55 -22.98 28.04
N LEU A 18 10.58 -23.35 27.27
CA LEU A 18 10.55 -24.09 26.03
C LEU A 18 9.68 -25.35 26.16
N VAL A 19 8.67 -25.47 25.31
CA VAL A 19 8.10 -26.77 24.90
C VAL A 19 8.48 -26.96 23.43
N GLY A 20 9.22 -28.04 23.20
CA GLY A 20 9.79 -28.42 21.92
C GLY A 20 8.81 -29.01 20.91
N CYS A 21 9.39 -29.20 19.73
CA CYS A 21 8.89 -29.68 18.45
C CYS A 21 7.82 -30.78 18.46
N SER A 22 6.87 -30.67 17.53
CA SER A 22 6.51 -31.82 16.69
C SER A 22 6.18 -31.34 15.28
N ASN A 23 7.04 -31.71 14.34
CA ASN A 23 6.79 -31.63 12.91
C ASN A 23 5.59 -32.51 12.56
N GLY A 24 4.77 -32.04 11.63
CA GLY A 24 3.63 -32.77 11.07
C GLY A 24 3.49 -32.41 9.60
N GLU A 25 4.49 -32.79 8.80
CA GLU A 25 4.43 -32.76 7.35
C GLU A 25 3.36 -33.75 6.88
N ARG A 26 2.34 -33.26 6.16
CA ARG A 26 1.50 -34.11 5.33
C ARG A 26 1.52 -33.56 3.91
N ASN A 27 2.42 -34.15 3.13
CA ASN A 27 2.35 -34.18 1.68
C ASN A 27 1.04 -34.87 1.26
N VAL A 28 0.28 -34.25 0.37
CA VAL A 28 -0.68 -34.96 -0.48
C VAL A 28 -0.19 -34.78 -1.91
N GLU A 29 0.47 -35.84 -2.35
CA GLU A 29 0.92 -36.09 -3.70
C GLU A 29 -0.29 -36.42 -4.59
N PHE A 30 -0.51 -35.56 -5.57
CA PHE A 30 -0.71 -35.88 -6.99
C PHE A 30 -1.51 -37.15 -7.34
N SER A 31 -2.67 -36.97 -7.97
CA SER A 31 -3.23 -37.97 -8.89
C SER A 31 -3.56 -37.29 -10.20
N GLN A 32 -2.65 -37.45 -11.16
CA GLN A 32 -2.92 -37.23 -12.58
C GLN A 32 -4.09 -38.09 -13.03
N ARG A 33 -4.90 -37.53 -13.92
CA ARG A 33 -5.69 -38.29 -14.88
C ARG A 33 -5.57 -37.60 -16.23
N GLU A 34 -4.54 -37.99 -16.98
CA GLU A 34 -4.50 -37.80 -18.42
C GLU A 34 -5.41 -38.85 -19.06
N THR A 35 -6.30 -38.47 -19.98
CA THR A 35 -6.54 -39.24 -21.22
C THR A 35 -7.25 -38.34 -22.26
N GLU A 36 -6.49 -37.97 -23.30
CA GLU A 36 -6.82 -37.98 -24.74
C GLU A 36 -7.84 -36.98 -25.35
N GLU A 37 -7.27 -35.95 -26.02
CA GLU A 37 -7.40 -35.57 -27.44
C GLU A 37 -8.72 -35.88 -28.20
N SER A 38 -9.49 -34.88 -28.67
CA SER A 38 -9.45 -34.20 -30.01
C SER A 38 -10.51 -34.75 -31.00
N PRO A 39 -10.90 -34.08 -32.12
CA PRO A 39 -11.01 -32.63 -32.42
C PRO A 39 -12.22 -32.25 -33.38
N ILE A 40 -12.25 -30.96 -33.81
CA ILE A 40 -12.75 -30.39 -35.10
C ILE A 40 -14.13 -29.67 -35.20
N ILE A 41 -14.03 -28.33 -35.35
CA ILE A 41 -14.56 -27.34 -36.34
C ILE A 41 -15.97 -27.50 -36.96
N ILE A 42 -16.76 -26.41 -36.93
CA ILE A 42 -17.46 -25.84 -38.11
C ILE A 42 -17.49 -24.30 -38.01
N GLU A 43 -16.98 -23.61 -39.03
CA GLU A 43 -17.08 -22.15 -39.31
C GLU A 43 -18.44 -21.82 -39.95
N GLU A 44 -18.98 -20.60 -39.79
CA GLU A 44 -19.38 -19.76 -40.95
C GLU A 44 -19.70 -18.29 -40.58
N THR A 45 -18.89 -17.42 -41.14
CA THR A 45 -19.06 -16.04 -41.60
C THR A 45 -20.48 -15.56 -41.91
N ILE A 46 -20.85 -14.33 -41.47
CA ILE A 46 -21.59 -13.36 -42.30
C ILE A 46 -21.10 -11.94 -41.98
N GLU A 47 -20.67 -11.23 -43.02
CA GLU A 47 -20.14 -9.86 -43.03
C GLU A 47 -21.15 -8.88 -43.66
N SER A 48 -21.09 -7.63 -43.19
CA SER A 48 -21.52 -6.36 -43.81
C SER A 48 -23.01 -5.98 -43.82
N VAL A 49 -23.29 -4.72 -43.42
CA VAL A 49 -23.72 -3.63 -44.34
C VAL A 49 -23.65 -2.28 -43.59
N VAL A 50 -23.12 -1.29 -44.30
CA VAL A 50 -22.89 0.12 -43.94
C VAL A 50 -24.18 0.95 -43.99
N GLY A 51 -24.29 1.99 -43.15
CA GLY A 51 -25.24 3.08 -43.32
C GLY A 51 -24.99 4.24 -42.34
N GLU A 52 -24.63 5.40 -42.89
CA GLU A 52 -24.24 6.63 -42.18
C GLU A 52 -25.41 7.44 -41.58
N THR A 53 -25.03 8.34 -40.66
CA THR A 53 -25.51 9.71 -40.43
C THR A 53 -26.33 10.04 -39.14
N SER A 54 -25.77 11.04 -38.44
CA SER A 54 -26.37 12.16 -37.68
C SER A 54 -26.88 12.02 -36.23
N GLU A 55 -26.19 12.79 -35.37
CA GLU A 55 -26.69 13.76 -34.39
C GLU A 55 -27.11 13.34 -32.97
N GLU A 56 -26.35 13.93 -32.03
CA GLU A 56 -26.66 14.40 -30.67
C GLU A 56 -27.05 13.39 -29.57
N GLY A 57 -26.08 13.15 -28.69
CA GLY A 57 -26.28 12.52 -27.38
C GLY A 57 -25.39 13.17 -26.33
N HIS A 58 -26.01 13.98 -25.48
CA HIS A 58 -25.47 14.53 -24.25
C HIS A 58 -25.25 13.38 -23.24
N TYR A 59 -23.98 13.05 -22.96
CA TYR A 59 -23.62 12.05 -21.95
C TYR A 59 -23.54 12.72 -20.58
N ASP A 60 -24.66 12.72 -19.86
CA ASP A 60 -24.66 12.84 -18.40
C ASP A 60 -24.44 11.43 -17.83
N GLU A 61 -23.18 11.07 -17.63
CA GLU A 61 -22.83 9.88 -16.84
C GLU A 61 -22.81 10.26 -15.36
N THR A 62 -24.01 10.37 -14.80
CA THR A 62 -24.20 10.20 -13.37
C THR A 62 -23.92 8.73 -13.04
N SER A 63 -22.65 8.44 -12.75
CA SER A 63 -22.17 7.16 -12.23
C SER A 63 -22.81 6.90 -10.87
N GLU A 64 -23.95 6.21 -10.89
CA GLU A 64 -24.48 5.56 -9.70
C GLU A 64 -23.55 4.40 -9.33
N LYS A 65 -22.58 4.71 -8.48
CA LYS A 65 -21.69 3.72 -7.88
C LYS A 65 -22.52 2.79 -6.99
N SER A 66 -22.85 1.61 -7.51
CA SER A 66 -23.31 0.49 -6.70
C SER A 66 -22.16 0.06 -5.79
N LEU A 67 -22.31 0.36 -4.49
CA LEU A 67 -21.38 -0.12 -3.47
C LEU A 67 -21.62 -1.63 -3.31
N ASN A 68 -20.86 -2.43 -4.06
CA ASN A 68 -20.80 -3.86 -3.80
C ASN A 68 -20.21 -4.07 -2.40
N SER A 69 -20.83 -4.94 -1.59
CA SER A 69 -20.37 -5.27 -0.23
C SER A 69 -18.91 -5.73 -0.20
N ASP A 70 -18.46 -6.35 -1.29
CA ASP A 70 -17.10 -6.90 -1.42
C ASP A 70 -16.02 -5.80 -1.45
N ASP A 71 -16.38 -4.56 -1.80
CA ASP A 71 -15.46 -3.42 -1.80
C ASP A 71 -15.32 -2.77 -0.41
N ALA A 72 -16.24 -3.00 0.53
CA ALA A 72 -16.10 -2.46 1.88
C ALA A 72 -15.09 -3.27 2.71
N ASP A 73 -15.04 -4.59 2.49
CA ASP A 73 -14.33 -5.52 3.38
C ASP A 73 -12.88 -5.79 2.98
N TYR A 74 -12.45 -5.40 1.77
CA TYR A 74 -11.15 -5.78 1.21
C TYR A 74 -9.95 -5.40 2.10
N TYR A 75 -9.96 -4.20 2.70
CA TYR A 75 -8.88 -3.71 3.58
C TYR A 75 -9.21 -3.79 5.07
N SER A 76 -10.27 -4.52 5.45
CA SER A 76 -10.78 -4.61 6.83
C SER A 76 -9.76 -5.13 7.86
N VAL A 77 -8.71 -5.83 7.41
CA VAL A 77 -7.58 -6.26 8.24
C VAL A 77 -6.74 -5.10 8.77
N SER A 78 -6.74 -3.95 8.07
CA SER A 78 -5.89 -2.80 8.37
C SER A 78 -6.69 -1.54 8.72
N THR A 79 -7.90 -1.37 8.21
CA THR A 79 -8.65 -0.11 8.33
C THR A 79 -10.16 -0.32 8.25
N SER A 80 -10.90 0.61 8.85
CA SER A 80 -12.34 0.77 8.70
C SER A 80 -12.77 1.48 7.40
N LYS A 81 -11.82 1.98 6.59
CA LYS A 81 -12.11 2.71 5.35
C LYS A 81 -12.52 1.78 4.21
N SER A 82 -13.37 2.28 3.32
CA SER A 82 -13.76 1.55 2.12
C SER A 82 -12.57 1.37 1.16
N LYS A 83 -12.64 0.36 0.28
CA LYS A 83 -11.64 0.16 -0.77
C LYS A 83 -11.42 1.39 -1.62
N GLN A 84 -12.49 2.09 -1.99
CA GLN A 84 -12.38 3.31 -2.79
C GLN A 84 -11.57 4.41 -2.09
N GLU A 85 -11.83 4.63 -0.80
CA GLU A 85 -11.11 5.65 -0.03
C GLU A 85 -9.62 5.30 0.09
N VAL A 86 -9.31 4.03 0.35
CA VAL A 86 -7.92 3.55 0.43
C VAL A 86 -7.21 3.74 -0.90
N GLU A 87 -7.79 3.28 -2.00
CA GLU A 87 -7.14 3.33 -3.32
C GLU A 87 -7.01 4.77 -3.83
N ALA A 88 -7.99 5.64 -3.55
CA ALA A 88 -7.89 7.07 -3.84
C ALA A 88 -6.77 7.74 -3.03
N PHE A 89 -6.66 7.41 -1.74
CA PHE A 89 -5.58 7.92 -0.90
C PHE A 89 -4.21 7.41 -1.38
N ALA A 90 -4.09 6.13 -1.72
CA ALA A 90 -2.87 5.56 -2.27
C ALA A 90 -2.45 6.24 -3.58
N LYS A 91 -3.40 6.53 -4.48
CA LYS A 91 -3.15 7.29 -5.72
C LYS A 91 -2.66 8.70 -5.43
N ALA A 92 -3.23 9.38 -4.44
CA ALA A 92 -2.80 10.72 -4.01
C ALA A 92 -1.38 10.69 -3.43
N VAL A 93 -1.08 9.76 -2.53
CA VAL A 93 0.25 9.56 -1.92
C VAL A 93 1.30 9.28 -2.99
N LYS A 94 1.05 8.32 -3.90
CA LYS A 94 1.93 8.01 -5.02
C LYS A 94 2.22 9.25 -5.87
N THR A 95 1.18 9.99 -6.23
CA THR A 95 1.31 11.20 -7.07
C THR A 95 2.15 12.27 -6.38
N SER A 96 1.93 12.53 -5.09
CA SER A 96 2.72 13.51 -4.34
C SER A 96 4.20 13.11 -4.24
N ILE A 97 4.50 11.82 -4.05
CA ILE A 97 5.87 11.30 -3.99
C ILE A 97 6.57 11.41 -5.35
N LEU A 98 5.92 11.06 -6.45
CA LEU A 98 6.51 11.16 -7.79
C LEU A 98 6.81 12.61 -8.19
N ASN A 99 6.05 13.57 -7.67
CA ASN A 99 6.22 15.00 -7.94
C ASN A 99 7.14 15.72 -6.93
N ASP A 100 7.74 15.00 -5.98
CA ASP A 100 8.52 15.58 -4.86
C ASP A 100 7.75 16.66 -4.07
N ASP A 101 6.42 16.53 -3.97
CA ASP A 101 5.56 17.47 -3.23
C ASP A 101 5.61 17.15 -1.73
N TRP A 102 6.76 17.47 -1.11
CA TRP A 102 7.00 17.25 0.32
C TRP A 102 6.00 17.99 1.21
N LEU A 103 5.42 19.09 0.74
CA LEU A 103 4.35 19.79 1.46
C LEU A 103 3.03 18.99 1.47
N ALA A 104 2.67 18.33 0.37
CA ALA A 104 1.50 17.44 0.36
C ALA A 104 1.77 16.16 1.16
N ILE A 105 2.94 15.54 0.98
CA ILE A 105 3.36 14.34 1.71
C ILE A 105 3.30 14.60 3.21
N SER A 106 3.87 15.71 3.67
CA SER A 106 3.91 16.06 5.09
C SER A 106 2.53 16.21 5.73
N LYS A 107 1.52 16.69 5.00
CA LYS A 107 0.13 16.79 5.49
C LYS A 107 -0.59 15.45 5.55
N MET A 108 -0.18 14.50 4.70
CA MET A 108 -0.72 13.14 4.66
C MET A 108 0.01 12.17 5.61
N THR A 109 1.05 12.62 6.30
CA THR A 109 1.93 11.75 7.10
C THR A 109 1.51 11.68 8.57
N ALA A 110 1.64 10.50 9.17
CA ALA A 110 1.57 10.30 10.62
C ALA A 110 2.95 10.58 11.23
N TYR A 111 2.98 11.31 12.35
CA TYR A 111 4.23 11.68 13.02
C TYR A 111 4.41 10.96 14.36
N PRO A 112 5.66 10.68 14.76
CA PRO A 112 6.90 10.90 14.01
C PRO A 112 7.08 9.86 12.88
N ILE A 113 7.88 10.21 11.86
CA ILE A 113 8.28 9.30 10.78
C ILE A 113 9.79 9.31 10.61
N THR A 114 10.39 8.16 10.30
CA THR A 114 11.81 8.06 9.95
C THR A 114 11.95 7.73 8.47
N ILE A 115 12.68 8.57 7.73
CA ILE A 115 12.94 8.39 6.29
C ILE A 115 14.45 8.48 6.10
N GLN A 116 15.06 7.44 5.52
CA GLN A 116 16.52 7.35 5.31
C GLN A 116 17.36 7.61 6.58
N GLY A 117 16.85 7.18 7.75
CA GLY A 117 17.53 7.37 9.03
C GLY A 117 17.40 8.76 9.65
N VAL A 118 16.67 9.68 9.00
CA VAL A 118 16.32 11.00 9.54
C VAL A 118 14.90 10.95 10.11
N GLU A 119 14.75 11.37 11.37
CA GLU A 119 13.44 11.47 12.04
C GLU A 119 12.82 12.85 11.80
N TYR A 120 11.55 12.85 11.38
CA TYR A 120 10.71 14.03 11.24
C TYR A 120 9.58 13.95 12.25
N VAL A 121 9.42 15.02 13.04
CA VAL A 121 8.48 15.05 14.17
C VAL A 121 7.21 15.85 13.88
N ASP A 122 7.18 16.62 12.80
CA ASP A 122 6.05 17.47 12.42
C ASP A 122 6.02 17.79 10.91
N VAL A 123 4.94 18.44 10.50
CA VAL A 123 4.72 18.85 9.10
C VAL A 123 5.79 19.80 8.59
N GLU A 124 6.28 20.72 9.42
CA GLU A 124 7.23 21.76 9.00
C GLU A 124 8.59 21.16 8.68
N SER A 125 9.08 20.25 9.52
CA SER A 125 10.36 19.55 9.32
C SER A 125 10.36 18.69 8.05
N LEU A 126 9.27 17.97 7.78
CA LEU A 126 9.17 17.13 6.57
C LEU A 126 8.90 17.96 5.31
N ALA A 127 8.07 19.01 5.38
CA ALA A 127 7.76 19.85 4.22
C ALA A 127 8.98 20.60 3.67
N ASN A 128 9.95 20.93 4.52
CA ASN A 128 11.17 21.65 4.16
C ASN A 128 12.38 20.70 4.05
N THR A 129 12.15 19.42 3.78
CA THR A 129 13.22 18.44 3.66
C THR A 129 14.02 18.62 2.37
N ASP A 130 15.33 18.38 2.45
CA ASP A 130 16.23 18.29 1.29
C ASP A 130 16.40 16.84 0.78
N LEU A 131 15.52 15.92 1.21
CA LEU A 131 15.57 14.53 0.77
C LEU A 131 15.35 14.42 -0.73
N VAL A 132 16.26 13.68 -1.38
CA VAL A 132 16.13 13.32 -2.79
C VAL A 132 15.87 11.82 -2.86
N LEU A 133 14.77 11.45 -3.52
CA LEU A 133 14.43 10.06 -3.78
C LEU A 133 15.23 9.55 -4.99
N ASN A 134 15.71 8.31 -4.91
CA ASN A 134 16.37 7.65 -6.02
C ASN A 134 15.42 7.53 -7.24
N GLU A 135 15.93 7.71 -8.45
CA GLU A 135 15.19 7.50 -9.69
C GLU A 135 14.67 6.05 -9.81
N GLU A 136 15.42 5.05 -9.35
CA GLU A 136 14.94 3.67 -9.32
C GLU A 136 13.74 3.49 -8.39
N TYR A 137 13.76 4.18 -7.25
CA TYR A 137 12.64 4.21 -6.32
C TYR A 137 11.39 4.84 -6.96
N LYS A 138 11.56 5.99 -7.63
CA LYS A 138 10.44 6.64 -8.34
C LYS A 138 9.89 5.76 -9.45
N LYS A 139 10.76 5.09 -10.22
CA LYS A 139 10.35 4.17 -11.28
C LYS A 139 9.59 2.95 -10.75
N ALA A 140 10.05 2.36 -9.65
CA ALA A 140 9.34 1.27 -8.99
C ALA A 140 7.95 1.71 -8.53
N LEU A 141 7.86 2.88 -7.88
CA LEU A 141 6.60 3.44 -7.43
C LEU A 141 5.67 3.82 -8.59
N GLU A 142 6.21 4.33 -9.71
CA GLU A 142 5.46 4.63 -10.92
C GLU A 142 4.84 3.38 -11.53
N ALA A 143 5.54 2.25 -11.54
CA ALA A 143 5.03 0.97 -12.03
C ALA A 143 4.02 0.30 -11.07
N ALA A 144 4.04 0.65 -9.78
CA ALA A 144 3.17 0.05 -8.78
C ALA A 144 1.68 0.34 -9.03
N SER A 145 0.83 -0.67 -8.87
CA SER A 145 -0.62 -0.50 -8.85
C SER A 145 -1.07 0.18 -7.55
N CYS A 146 -2.15 0.96 -7.63
CA CYS A 146 -2.84 1.51 -6.44
C CYS A 146 -4.18 0.82 -6.19
N GLU A 147 -4.42 -0.33 -6.82
CA GLU A 147 -5.66 -1.09 -6.75
C GLU A 147 -5.41 -2.48 -6.18
N SER A 148 -6.32 -2.96 -5.34
CA SER A 148 -6.22 -4.27 -4.69
C SER A 148 -4.85 -4.47 -4.00
N LEU A 149 -4.48 -3.49 -3.18
CA LEU A 149 -3.18 -3.40 -2.50
C LEU A 149 -3.02 -4.52 -1.46
N PHE A 150 -1.79 -4.93 -1.21
CA PHE A 150 -1.49 -5.83 -0.11
C PHE A 150 -1.78 -5.14 1.22
N ALA A 151 -2.53 -5.80 2.10
CA ALA A 151 -2.88 -5.27 3.42
C ALA A 151 -2.74 -6.32 4.51
N ASN A 152 -2.24 -5.89 5.66
CA ASN A 152 -2.14 -6.69 6.87
C ASN A 152 -2.38 -5.81 8.11
N SER A 153 -2.20 -6.35 9.31
CA SER A 153 -2.42 -5.60 10.55
C SER A 153 -1.45 -4.44 10.79
N GLN A 154 -0.37 -4.33 10.00
CA GLN A 154 0.61 -3.25 10.09
C GLN A 154 0.30 -2.09 9.13
N GLY A 155 -0.58 -2.30 8.15
CA GLY A 155 -0.91 -1.28 7.16
C GLY A 155 -1.20 -1.87 5.78
N ILE A 156 -1.27 -0.96 4.82
CA ILE A 156 -1.54 -1.22 3.41
C ILE A 156 -0.31 -0.76 2.63
N MET A 157 0.24 -1.67 1.83
CA MET A 157 1.51 -1.50 1.14
C MET A 157 1.28 -0.98 -0.28
N ILE A 158 1.97 0.08 -0.66
CA ILE A 158 2.04 0.58 -2.04
C ILE A 158 3.38 0.15 -2.63
N GLY A 159 3.32 -0.43 -3.83
CA GLY A 159 4.48 -1.05 -4.47
C GLY A 159 4.91 -2.33 -3.74
N ASP A 160 6.22 -2.56 -3.69
CA ASP A 160 6.87 -3.69 -3.04
C ASP A 160 7.37 -3.33 -1.63
N GLY A 161 6.81 -2.27 -1.04
CA GLY A 161 7.14 -1.80 0.30
C GLY A 161 7.75 -0.41 0.36
N GLU A 162 7.80 0.31 -0.76
CA GLU A 162 8.25 1.69 -0.84
C GLU A 162 7.48 2.60 0.13
N VAL A 163 6.16 2.41 0.21
CA VAL A 163 5.29 3.23 1.07
C VAL A 163 4.28 2.36 1.78
N TRP A 164 4.05 2.66 3.05
CA TRP A 164 2.95 2.09 3.83
C TRP A 164 1.99 3.19 4.24
N ILE A 165 0.70 2.92 4.05
CA ILE A 165 -0.40 3.75 4.52
C ILE A 165 -1.22 2.99 5.56
N GLY A 166 -1.83 3.70 6.49
CA GLY A 166 -2.67 3.11 7.53
C GLY A 166 -3.63 4.11 8.11
N GLU A 167 -4.71 3.61 8.71
CA GLU A 167 -5.62 4.45 9.48
C GLU A 167 -5.01 4.71 10.85
N VAL A 168 -4.83 5.99 11.17
CA VAL A 168 -4.33 6.41 12.48
C VAL A 168 -5.52 6.65 13.39
N LEU A 169 -5.42 6.15 14.63
CA LEU A 169 -6.43 6.35 15.66
C LEU A 169 -5.88 7.27 16.74
N ASP A 170 -6.73 8.16 17.24
CA ASP A 170 -6.42 9.00 18.39
C ASP A 170 -6.45 8.20 19.71
N LYS A 171 -6.18 8.89 20.82
CA LYS A 171 -6.20 8.31 22.17
C LYS A 171 -7.56 7.73 22.61
N ASP A 172 -8.64 8.15 21.96
CA ASP A 172 -10.01 7.71 22.22
C ASP A 172 -10.47 6.67 21.18
N MET A 173 -9.52 6.08 20.44
CA MET A 173 -9.73 5.09 19.37
C MET A 173 -10.59 5.62 18.22
N GLN A 174 -10.62 6.94 18.03
CA GLN A 174 -11.32 7.57 16.90
C GLN A 174 -10.37 7.72 15.72
N SER A 175 -10.90 7.49 14.52
CA SER A 175 -10.15 7.64 13.29
C SER A 175 -9.72 9.08 13.05
N GLU A 176 -8.42 9.30 12.87
CA GLU A 176 -7.82 10.52 12.32
C GLU A 176 -7.66 10.45 10.79
N GLY A 177 -8.17 9.39 10.17
CA GLY A 177 -8.11 9.12 8.74
C GLY A 177 -6.88 8.31 8.32
N LEU A 178 -6.77 8.10 7.01
CA LEU A 178 -5.62 7.45 6.40
C LEU A 178 -4.41 8.39 6.41
N LYS A 179 -3.25 7.84 6.74
CA LYS A 179 -1.97 8.53 6.78
C LYS A 179 -0.88 7.66 6.18
N ILE A 180 0.20 8.29 5.73
CA ILE A 180 1.48 7.65 5.46
C ILE A 180 2.11 7.30 6.81
N ILE A 181 2.44 6.01 6.99
CA ILE A 181 3.04 5.49 8.23
C ILE A 181 4.49 5.03 8.02
N ALA A 182 4.91 4.80 6.76
CA ALA A 182 6.30 4.58 6.41
C ALA A 182 6.59 5.02 4.97
N ILE A 183 7.80 5.55 4.76
CA ILE A 183 8.41 5.79 3.44
C ILE A 183 9.80 5.16 3.49
N ASN A 184 9.97 4.06 2.78
CA ASN A 184 11.20 3.27 2.77
C ASN A 184 12.02 3.63 1.54
N GLY A 185 13.17 4.28 1.72
CA GLY A 185 14.06 4.57 0.60
C GLY A 185 14.82 3.32 0.12
N LEU A 186 14.95 3.15 -1.20
CA LEU A 186 15.98 2.28 -1.77
C LEU A 186 17.33 3.01 -1.68
N PHE A 187 18.32 2.33 -1.09
CA PHE A 187 19.65 2.87 -0.87
C PHE A 187 20.37 3.11 -2.21
N ASN A 188 20.75 4.36 -2.49
CA ASN A 188 21.86 4.62 -3.40
C ASN A 188 23.14 4.14 -2.70
N ASN A 189 23.55 2.90 -2.95
CA ASN A 189 24.87 2.41 -2.54
C ASN A 189 26.02 2.97 -3.41
N ASP A 190 25.72 3.90 -4.32
CA ASP A 190 26.69 4.46 -5.28
C ASP A 190 27.73 5.41 -4.65
N CYS A 191 27.75 5.56 -3.34
CA CYS A 191 28.85 6.22 -2.63
C CYS A 191 29.67 5.27 -1.74
N LEU A 192 29.76 3.99 -2.08
CA LEU A 192 30.75 3.07 -1.47
C LEU A 192 31.30 2.07 -2.49
N SER A 193 31.90 2.55 -3.58
CA SER A 193 33.02 1.79 -4.14
C SER A 193 34.28 2.19 -3.37
N PRO A 194 34.88 1.29 -2.55
CA PRO A 194 36.24 1.50 -2.11
C PRO A 194 37.12 1.54 -3.36
N VAL A 195 37.70 2.71 -3.65
CA VAL A 195 38.87 2.81 -4.52
C VAL A 195 39.96 2.02 -3.79
N PHE A 196 40.16 0.77 -4.21
CA PHE A 196 41.38 0.05 -3.90
C PHE A 196 42.48 0.63 -4.79
N ASP A 197 43.24 1.58 -4.24
CA ASP A 197 44.58 1.94 -4.72
C ASP A 197 45.58 0.82 -4.35
#